data_AF-A0A7S3NDF7-F1
#
_entry.id   AF-A0A7S3NDF7-F1
#
_cell.length_a   1.000
_cell.length_b   1.000
_cell.length_c   1.000
_cell.angle_alpha   90.00
_cell.angle_beta   90.00
_cell.angle_gamma   90.00
#
_symmetry.space_group_name_H-M   'P 1'
#
loop_
_entity.id
_entity.type
_entity.pdbx_description
1 polymer ?
#
loop_
_entity_poly.entity_id
_entity_poly.type
_entity_poly.pdbx_seq_one_letter_code
_entity_poly.pdbx_strand_id
1 'polypeptide(L)'
;MLGVITEYSPLFNLPNASSDKLEDNKTKLGLLFLSFSFTRNVTKIFWGPKQKEDDYLSVLNGVRVICLLYVMFGHGYSSILESPVSEIIGIERLMTPWMFSIVPGGFFAVDVFFFLSAFLGAYLMLVKFFKRRMNFGLIYFHRIYRLVIPIGLVIALLLTVYVYLGNGPVWYFVTDKWIDGC
;
A
#
# COMPACT_ATOMS: atom_id res chain seq x y z
N MET A 1 12.42 -6.80 12.71
CA MET A 1 11.54 -5.63 12.47
C MET A 1 12.21 -4.27 12.74
N LEU A 2 13.21 -4.13 13.62
CA LEU A 2 13.85 -2.83 13.91
C LEU A 2 15.00 -2.42 12.95
N GLY A 3 15.67 -3.36 12.29
CA GLY A 3 16.90 -3.07 11.53
C GLY A 3 16.73 -2.56 10.09
N VAL A 4 15.52 -2.66 9.50
CA VAL A 4 15.27 -2.26 8.10
C VAL A 4 14.49 -0.93 8.04
N ILE A 5 13.70 -0.64 9.07
CA ILE A 5 13.04 0.68 9.25
C ILE A 5 14.09 1.73 9.64
N THR A 6 15.16 1.34 10.31
CA THR A 6 16.24 2.24 10.76
C THR A 6 17.19 2.71 9.66
N GLU A 7 17.08 2.26 8.40
CA GLU A 7 17.93 2.76 7.31
C GLU A 7 17.21 3.70 6.33
N TYR A 8 15.87 3.76 6.33
CA TYR A 8 15.12 4.88 5.72
C TYR A 8 15.09 6.12 6.64
N SER A 9 15.88 6.08 7.71
CA SER A 9 16.05 7.14 8.71
C SER A 9 16.90 8.35 8.33
N PRO A 10 17.51 8.55 7.13
CA PRO A 10 18.07 9.87 6.84
C PRO A 10 16.99 10.91 6.49
N LEU A 11 15.72 10.50 6.29
CA LEU A 11 14.56 11.39 6.13
C LEU A 11 13.90 11.79 7.47
N PHE A 12 14.31 11.17 8.58
CA PHE A 12 13.67 11.37 9.90
C PHE A 12 14.53 12.13 10.90
N ASN A 13 15.62 12.76 10.44
CA ASN A 13 16.41 13.70 11.25
C ASN A 13 15.86 15.12 11.03
N LEU A 14 14.64 15.37 11.49
CA LEU A 14 14.17 16.73 11.72
C LEU A 14 14.67 17.16 13.10
N PRO A 15 15.33 18.33 13.26
CA PRO A 15 15.64 18.88 14.57
C PRO A 15 14.32 19.31 15.22
N ASN A 16 13.66 18.38 15.88
CA ASN A 16 12.42 18.63 16.59
C ASN A 16 12.77 19.11 18.00
N ALA A 17 13.18 20.38 18.09
CA ALA A 17 13.62 21.06 19.31
C ALA A 17 12.58 21.05 20.46
N SER A 18 11.36 20.56 20.21
CA SER A 18 10.28 20.42 21.18
C SER A 18 9.98 18.97 21.62
N SER A 19 10.50 17.94 20.94
CA SER A 19 10.28 16.53 21.34
C SER A 19 11.41 15.90 22.15
N ASP A 20 12.64 16.40 22.04
CA ASP A 20 13.77 15.86 22.81
C ASP A 20 13.60 16.03 24.32
N LYS A 21 12.85 17.04 24.77
CA LYS A 21 12.61 17.28 26.20
C LYS A 21 11.55 16.36 26.84
N LEU A 22 10.84 15.54 26.05
CA LEU A 22 9.73 14.68 26.51
C LEU A 22 10.00 13.17 26.36
N GLU A 23 11.12 12.79 25.73
CA GLU A 23 11.49 11.38 25.47
C GLU A 23 12.36 10.76 26.57
N ASP A 24 12.92 11.54 27.48
CA ASP A 24 13.92 11.09 28.47
C ASP A 24 13.34 10.22 29.62
N ASN A 25 12.00 10.06 29.71
CA ASN A 25 11.38 9.39 30.87
C ASN A 25 10.10 8.60 30.56
N LYS A 26 10.03 7.89 29.42
CA LYS A 26 8.85 7.08 29.05
C LYS A 26 9.13 5.58 29.07
N THR A 27 8.27 4.83 29.77
CA THR A 27 8.17 3.37 29.73
C THR A 27 7.96 2.86 28.30
N LYS A 28 8.38 1.61 28.01
CA LYS A 28 8.24 0.98 26.67
C LYS A 28 6.82 1.06 26.11
N LEU A 29 5.80 1.01 26.97
CA LEU A 29 4.39 1.20 26.61
C LEU A 29 4.08 2.63 26.15
N GLY A 30 4.65 3.64 26.82
CA GLY A 30 4.51 5.04 26.43
C GLY A 30 5.06 5.31 25.04
N LEU A 31 6.20 4.71 24.68
CA LEU A 31 6.77 4.75 23.32
C LEU A 31 5.89 4.04 22.28
N LEU A 32 5.23 2.94 22.68
CA LEU A 32 4.31 2.19 21.83
C LEU A 32 3.09 3.04 21.48
N PHE A 33 2.39 3.59 22.48
CA PHE A 33 1.25 4.49 22.25
C PHE A 33 1.65 5.76 21.48
N LEU A 34 2.86 6.26 21.71
CA LEU A 34 3.38 7.41 21.02
C LEU A 34 3.60 7.15 19.51
N SER A 35 3.97 5.92 19.16
CA SER A 35 4.13 5.48 17.76
C SER A 35 2.78 5.38 17.03
N PHE A 36 1.69 5.15 17.76
CA PHE A 36 0.32 5.12 17.24
C PHE A 36 -0.43 6.46 17.34
N SER A 37 0.24 7.55 17.77
CA SER A 37 -0.40 8.86 17.90
C SER A 37 -0.83 9.42 16.53
N PHE A 38 -2.15 9.50 16.31
CA PHE A 38 -2.76 9.94 15.05
C PHE A 38 -2.30 11.33 14.62
N THR A 39 -2.42 12.33 15.50
CA THR A 39 -2.07 13.74 15.19
C THR A 39 -0.62 13.90 14.77
N ARG A 40 0.30 13.17 15.42
CA ARG A 40 1.73 13.21 15.07
C ARG A 40 1.99 12.54 13.72
N ASN A 41 1.37 11.39 13.46
CA ASN A 41 1.57 10.66 12.21
C ASN A 41 0.98 11.41 11.02
N VAL A 42 -0.20 12.01 11.17
CA VAL A 42 -0.84 12.84 10.15
C VAL A 42 0.00 14.09 9.86
N THR A 43 0.43 14.80 10.90
CA THR A 43 1.27 16.00 10.71
C THR A 43 2.58 15.67 9.99
N LYS A 44 3.18 14.50 10.26
CA LYS A 44 4.40 14.06 9.56
C LYS A 44 4.17 13.70 8.08
N ILE A 45 2.99 13.20 7.73
CA ILE A 45 2.64 12.84 6.34
C ILE A 45 2.45 14.10 5.49
N PHE A 46 1.73 15.10 6.02
CA PHE A 46 1.40 16.32 5.28
C PHE A 46 2.53 17.36 5.30
N TRP A 47 3.26 17.49 6.41
CA TRP A 47 4.38 18.43 6.57
C TRP A 47 5.71 17.68 6.60
N GLY A 48 6.00 16.99 5.49
CA GLY A 48 7.19 16.15 5.32
C GLY A 48 8.52 16.89 5.55
N PRO A 49 9.61 16.14 5.75
CA PRO A 49 10.94 16.71 5.97
C PRO A 49 11.38 17.58 4.79
N LYS A 50 12.11 18.66 5.07
CA LYS A 50 12.73 19.49 4.01
C LYS A 50 13.60 18.59 3.12
N GLN A 51 13.31 18.60 1.83
CA GLN A 51 14.04 17.82 0.84
C GLN A 51 15.51 18.20 0.88
N LYS A 52 16.40 17.20 0.96
CA LYS A 52 17.84 17.43 0.78
C LYS A 52 18.09 17.77 -0.69
N GLU A 53 19.03 18.67 -0.95
CA GLU A 53 19.32 19.21 -2.29
C GLU A 53 19.64 18.13 -3.35
N ASP A 54 19.98 16.89 -2.93
CA ASP A 54 20.35 15.79 -3.82
C ASP A 54 19.29 14.67 -3.95
N ASP A 55 18.10 14.81 -3.36
CA ASP A 55 17.06 13.76 -3.36
C ASP A 55 16.14 13.83 -4.57
N TYR A 56 16.72 13.61 -5.76
CA TYR A 56 15.99 13.55 -7.04
C TYR A 56 15.02 12.36 -7.13
N LEU A 57 15.17 11.35 -6.27
CA LEU A 57 14.34 10.14 -6.27
C LEU A 57 12.99 10.36 -5.58
N SER A 58 12.84 11.43 -4.81
CA SER A 58 11.58 11.80 -4.15
C SER A 58 10.43 11.99 -5.15
N VAL A 59 10.69 12.50 -6.36
CA VAL A 59 9.66 12.67 -7.39
C VAL A 59 9.05 11.33 -7.84
N LEU A 60 9.85 10.27 -7.91
CA LEU A 60 9.38 8.93 -8.26
C LEU A 60 8.42 8.39 -7.20
N ASN A 61 8.62 8.77 -5.93
CA ASN A 61 7.68 8.44 -4.87
C ASN A 61 6.33 9.16 -5.07
N GLY A 62 6.34 10.41 -5.52
CA GLY A 62 5.12 11.14 -5.91
C GLY A 62 4.37 10.47 -7.07
N VAL A 63 5.09 10.06 -8.13
CA VAL A 63 4.51 9.35 -9.28
C VAL A 63 3.82 8.06 -8.83
N ARG A 64 4.43 7.31 -7.90
CA ARG A 64 3.79 6.09 -7.35
C ARG A 64 2.49 6.36 -6.64
N VAL A 65 2.39 7.45 -5.88
CA VAL A 65 1.15 7.83 -5.20
C VAL A 65 0.06 8.11 -6.23
N ILE A 66 0.39 8.85 -7.30
CA ILE A 66 -0.55 9.13 -8.39
C ILE A 66 -0.99 7.83 -9.08
N CYS A 67 -0.05 6.92 -9.39
CA CYS A 67 -0.37 5.61 -9.95
C CYS A 67 -1.29 4.80 -9.02
N LEU A 68 -1.03 4.78 -7.71
CA LEU A 68 -1.87 4.06 -6.75
C LEU A 68 -3.29 4.62 -6.67
N LEU A 69 -3.44 5.95 -6.67
CA LEU A 69 -4.76 6.59 -6.70
C LEU A 69 -5.52 6.23 -7.98
N TYR A 70 -4.82 6.17 -9.11
CA TYR A 70 -5.42 5.83 -10.39
C TYR A 70 -5.79 4.34 -10.49
N VAL A 71 -4.97 3.45 -9.93
CA VAL A 71 -5.27 2.01 -9.77
C VAL A 71 -6.52 1.82 -8.90
N MET A 72 -6.61 2.51 -7.76
CA MET A 72 -7.79 2.48 -6.90
C MET A 72 -9.05 2.96 -7.63
N PHE A 73 -8.92 4.04 -8.41
CA PHE A 73 -10.01 4.55 -9.23
C PHE A 73 -10.49 3.51 -10.27
N GLY A 74 -9.57 2.91 -11.02
CA GLY A 74 -9.89 1.90 -12.03
C GLY A 74 -10.56 0.66 -11.44
N HIS A 75 -9.99 0.08 -10.38
CA HIS A 75 -10.55 -1.10 -9.72
C HIS A 75 -11.87 -0.82 -9.02
N GLY A 76 -12.03 0.37 -8.42
CA GLY A 76 -13.30 0.76 -7.79
C GLY A 76 -14.45 0.75 -8.80
N TYR A 77 -14.23 1.31 -9.99
CA TYR A 77 -15.22 1.27 -11.05
C TYR A 77 -15.43 -0.12 -11.64
N SER A 78 -14.38 -0.93 -11.83
CA SER A 78 -14.54 -2.29 -12.36
C SER A 78 -15.31 -3.19 -11.41
N SER A 79 -15.06 -3.12 -10.10
CA SER A 79 -15.81 -3.91 -9.11
C SER A 79 -17.30 -3.56 -9.06
N ILE A 80 -17.65 -2.30 -9.34
CA ILE A 80 -19.06 -1.89 -9.46
C ILE A 80 -19.70 -2.50 -10.72
N LEU A 81 -18.97 -2.54 -11.84
CA LEU A 81 -19.45 -3.13 -13.10
C LEU A 81 -19.59 -4.65 -13.01
N GLU A 82 -18.75 -5.32 -12.24
CA GLU A 82 -18.82 -6.76 -11.98
C GLU A 82 -19.92 -7.14 -10.99
N SER A 83 -20.48 -6.17 -10.26
CA SER A 83 -21.58 -6.39 -9.33
C SER A 83 -22.91 -6.58 -10.08
N PRO A 84 -23.84 -7.41 -9.58
CA PRO A 84 -25.14 -7.61 -10.22
C PRO A 84 -25.94 -6.30 -10.22
N VAL A 85 -26.10 -5.71 -11.41
CA VAL A 85 -26.88 -4.50 -11.64
C VAL A 85 -28.24 -4.86 -12.21
N SER A 86 -29.29 -4.19 -11.73
CA SER A 86 -30.67 -4.44 -12.13
C SER A 86 -30.97 -4.01 -13.58
N GLU A 87 -30.13 -3.14 -14.17
CA GLU A 87 -30.36 -2.51 -15.46
C GLU A 87 -29.09 -2.53 -16.34
N ILE A 88 -29.01 -3.50 -17.26
CA ILE A 88 -27.86 -3.67 -18.17
C ILE A 88 -27.75 -2.49 -19.17
N ILE A 89 -28.89 -1.93 -19.59
CA ILE A 89 -28.97 -0.79 -20.53
C ILE A 89 -28.36 0.49 -19.93
N GLY A 90 -28.38 0.63 -18.60
CA GLY A 90 -27.73 1.74 -17.90
C GLY A 90 -26.22 1.71 -17.99
N ILE A 91 -25.61 0.52 -18.07
CA ILE A 91 -24.17 0.33 -18.16
C ILE A 91 -23.65 0.78 -19.53
N GLU A 92 -24.31 0.37 -20.62
CA GLU A 92 -23.89 0.78 -21.97
C GLU A 92 -23.94 2.30 -22.16
N ARG A 93 -24.92 2.97 -21.56
CA ARG A 93 -24.99 4.44 -21.52
C ARG A 93 -23.91 5.09 -20.66
N LEU A 94 -23.41 4.39 -19.63
CA LEU A 94 -22.32 4.85 -18.79
C LEU A 94 -20.95 4.67 -19.46
N MET A 95 -20.79 3.64 -20.30
CA MET A 95 -19.54 3.29 -20.99
C MET A 95 -19.35 3.97 -22.35
N THR A 96 -20.40 4.57 -22.91
CA THR A 96 -20.37 5.27 -24.21
C THR A 96 -19.58 6.59 -24.24
N PRO A 97 -19.50 7.40 -23.16
CA PRO A 97 -18.69 8.61 -23.16
C PRO A 97 -17.19 8.29 -23.23
N TRP A 98 -16.45 9.04 -24.05
CA TRP A 98 -14.98 8.93 -24.18
C TRP A 98 -14.24 9.06 -22.83
N MET A 99 -14.80 9.79 -21.87
CA MET A 99 -14.23 9.92 -20.52
C MET A 99 -14.22 8.59 -19.77
N PHE A 100 -15.15 7.67 -20.06
CA PHE A 100 -15.18 6.35 -19.44
C PHE A 100 -14.05 5.45 -19.96
N SER A 101 -13.45 5.76 -21.10
CA SER A 101 -12.26 5.08 -21.62
C SER A 101 -11.01 5.28 -20.74
N ILE A 102 -11.04 6.24 -19.80
CA ILE A 102 -9.95 6.45 -18.82
C ILE A 102 -9.98 5.35 -17.74
N VAL A 103 -11.14 4.82 -17.37
CA VAL A 103 -11.28 3.79 -16.33
C VAL A 103 -10.40 2.55 -16.60
N PRO A 104 -10.41 1.91 -17.78
CA PRO A 104 -9.55 0.75 -18.05
C PRO A 104 -8.06 1.10 -18.03
N GLY A 105 -7.68 2.37 -18.18
CA GLY A 105 -6.31 2.83 -18.03
C GLY A 105 -5.74 2.60 -16.63
N GLY A 106 -6.58 2.50 -15.59
CA GLY A 106 -6.17 2.19 -14.23
C GLY A 106 -5.54 0.80 -14.09
N PHE A 107 -5.93 -0.17 -14.90
CA PHE A 107 -5.31 -1.50 -14.90
C PHE A 107 -3.87 -1.47 -15.43
N PHE A 108 -3.62 -0.72 -16.49
CA PHE A 108 -2.26 -0.54 -17.04
C PHE A 108 -1.35 0.27 -16.11
N ALA A 109 -1.92 1.13 -15.26
CA ALA A 109 -1.17 1.88 -14.26
C ALA A 109 -0.56 0.99 -13.17
N VAL A 110 -1.10 -0.23 -12.96
CA VAL A 110 -0.53 -1.23 -12.06
C VAL A 110 0.87 -1.64 -12.51
N ASP A 111 1.09 -1.83 -13.81
CA ASP A 111 2.38 -2.23 -14.38
C ASP A 111 3.44 -1.14 -14.16
N VAL A 112 3.05 0.12 -14.38
CA VAL A 112 3.92 1.28 -14.15
C VAL A 112 4.28 1.39 -12.67
N PHE A 113 3.32 1.20 -11.76
CA PHE A 113 3.56 1.19 -10.33
C PHE A 113 4.56 0.09 -9.92
N PHE A 114 4.39 -1.13 -10.42
CA PHE A 114 5.29 -2.24 -10.12
C PHE A 114 6.68 -2.02 -10.71
N PHE A 115 6.77 -1.52 -11.94
CA PHE A 115 8.05 -1.18 -12.57
C PHE A 115 8.82 -0.13 -11.76
N LEU A 116 8.17 0.98 -11.42
CA LEU A 116 8.79 2.03 -10.60
C LEU A 116 9.20 1.50 -9.22
N SER A 117 8.37 0.67 -8.60
CA SER A 117 8.64 0.02 -7.30
C SER A 117 9.86 -0.88 -7.35
N ALA A 118 9.94 -1.75 -8.36
CA ALA A 118 11.07 -2.63 -8.59
C ALA A 118 12.35 -1.85 -8.91
N PHE A 119 12.27 -0.83 -9.77
CA PHE A 119 13.39 0.00 -10.18
C PHE A 119 14.07 0.69 -8.99
N LEU A 120 13.32 1.40 -8.15
CA LEU A 120 13.92 2.07 -6.98
C LEU A 120 14.44 1.05 -5.96
N GLY A 121 13.73 -0.07 -5.78
CA GLY A 121 14.18 -1.14 -4.90
C GLY A 121 15.54 -1.69 -5.34
N ALA A 122 15.71 -1.95 -6.64
CA ALA A 122 16.97 -2.37 -7.23
C ALA A 122 18.04 -1.28 -7.14
N TYR A 123 17.70 -0.02 -7.40
CA TYR A 123 18.63 1.11 -7.28
C TYR A 123 19.17 1.24 -5.84
N LEU A 124 18.29 1.23 -4.83
CA LEU A 124 18.70 1.30 -3.42
C LEU A 124 19.54 0.09 -3.02
N MET A 125 19.17 -1.09 -3.51
CA MET A 125 19.94 -2.32 -3.29
C MET A 125 21.35 -2.20 -3.87
N LEU A 126 21.48 -1.66 -5.07
CA LEU A 126 22.76 -1.44 -5.75
C LEU A 126 23.64 -0.44 -5.00
N VAL A 127 23.09 0.73 -4.63
CA VAL A 127 23.80 1.74 -3.83
C VAL A 127 24.30 1.16 -2.51
N LYS A 128 23.50 0.32 -1.85
CA LYS A 128 23.88 -0.34 -0.61
C LYS A 128 24.94 -1.42 -0.82
N PHE A 129 24.86 -2.18 -1.91
CA PHE A 129 25.84 -3.19 -2.28
C PHE A 129 27.24 -2.60 -2.48
N PHE A 130 27.35 -1.42 -3.10
CA PHE A 130 28.63 -0.71 -3.24
C PHE A 130 29.20 -0.20 -1.92
N LYS A 131 28.36 0.05 -0.91
CA LYS A 131 28.80 0.53 0.41
C LYS A 131 29.12 -0.59 1.41
N ARG A 132 28.45 -1.74 1.31
CA ARG A 132 28.61 -2.85 2.26
C ARG A 132 28.22 -4.20 1.65
N ARG A 133 28.93 -5.26 2.01
CA ARG A 133 28.51 -6.64 1.70
C ARG A 133 27.19 -6.96 2.40
N MET A 134 26.20 -7.39 1.60
CA MET A 134 24.87 -7.72 2.07
C MET A 134 24.63 -9.23 2.07
N ASN A 135 23.96 -9.72 3.11
CA ASN A 135 23.46 -11.09 3.16
C ASN A 135 22.15 -11.18 2.38
N PHE A 136 22.23 -11.57 1.11
CA PHE A 136 21.06 -11.71 0.23
C PHE A 136 19.98 -12.61 0.84
N GLY A 137 20.37 -13.73 1.46
CA GLY A 137 19.42 -14.66 2.09
C GLY A 137 18.53 -14.01 3.15
N LEU A 138 19.10 -13.16 4.02
CA LEU A 138 18.35 -12.48 5.08
C LEU A 138 17.37 -11.43 4.52
N ILE A 139 17.76 -10.75 3.43
CA ILE A 139 16.92 -9.76 2.74
C ILE A 139 15.70 -10.44 2.11
N TYR A 140 15.91 -11.56 1.41
CA TYR A 140 14.82 -12.33 0.79
C TYR A 140 13.90 -12.95 1.84
N PHE A 141 14.45 -13.50 2.93
CA PHE A 141 13.65 -14.04 4.03
C PHE A 141 12.72 -12.98 4.62
N HIS A 142 13.24 -11.79 4.88
CA HIS A 142 12.45 -10.68 5.40
C HIS A 142 11.40 -10.21 4.39
N ARG A 143 11.72 -10.22 3.09
CA ARG A 143 10.77 -9.86 2.03
C ARG A 143 9.60 -10.84 1.97
N ILE A 144 9.89 -12.14 2.01
CA ILE A 144 8.86 -13.19 1.96
C ILE A 144 7.97 -13.11 3.20
N TYR A 145 8.56 -13.07 4.40
CA TYR A 145 7.80 -13.00 5.65
C TYR A 145 6.87 -11.76 5.68
N ARG A 146 7.38 -10.59 5.24
CA ARG A 146 6.57 -9.36 5.17
C ARG A 146 5.41 -9.45 4.18
N LEU A 147 5.51 -10.24 3.12
CA LEU A 147 4.45 -10.42 2.11
C LEU A 147 3.46 -11.52 2.48
N VAL A 148 3.94 -12.65 3.02
CA VAL A 148 3.12 -13.81 3.35
C VAL A 148 2.14 -13.51 4.48
N ILE A 149 2.54 -12.75 5.49
CA ILE A 149 1.66 -12.41 6.63
C ILE A 149 0.39 -11.66 6.18
N PRO A 150 0.48 -10.51 5.47
CA PRO A 150 -0.73 -9.79 5.06
C PRO A 150 -1.55 -10.59 4.05
N ILE A 151 -0.91 -11.30 3.10
CA ILE A 151 -1.63 -12.13 2.12
C ILE A 151 -2.40 -13.24 2.83
N GLY A 152 -1.76 -13.96 3.76
CA GLY A 152 -2.40 -15.01 4.54
C GLY A 152 -3.56 -14.48 5.40
N LEU A 153 -3.41 -13.30 5.99
CA LEU A 153 -4.47 -12.64 6.75
C LEU A 153 -5.66 -12.25 5.85
N VAL A 154 -5.40 -11.70 4.66
CA VAL A 154 -6.46 -11.35 3.71
C VAL A 154 -7.20 -12.62 3.24
N ILE A 155 -6.48 -13.68 2.88
CA ILE A 155 -7.09 -14.96 2.49
C ILE A 155 -7.94 -15.52 3.64
N ALA A 156 -7.41 -15.52 4.87
CA ALA A 156 -8.16 -15.98 6.04
C ALA A 156 -9.43 -15.15 6.27
N LEU A 157 -9.37 -13.82 6.15
CA LEU A 157 -10.55 -12.95 6.26
C LEU A 157 -11.55 -13.19 5.13
N LEU A 158 -11.09 -13.46 3.91
CA LEU A 158 -11.97 -13.78 2.78
C LEU A 158 -12.67 -15.14 2.95
N LEU A 159 -11.99 -16.14 3.48
CA LEU A 159 -12.59 -17.46 3.71
C LEU A 159 -13.53 -17.47 4.93
N THR A 160 -13.23 -16.67 5.95
CA THR A 160 -13.98 -16.72 7.23
C THR A 160 -15.00 -15.61 7.38
N VAL A 161 -14.63 -14.35 7.16
CA VAL A 161 -15.49 -13.19 7.46
C VAL A 161 -16.30 -12.81 6.24
N TYR A 162 -15.68 -12.78 5.06
CA TYR A 162 -16.32 -12.28 3.84
C TYR A 162 -17.59 -13.05 3.51
N VAL A 163 -17.60 -14.39 3.65
CA VAL A 163 -18.78 -15.26 3.44
C VAL A 163 -20.03 -14.79 4.20
N TYR A 164 -19.86 -14.19 5.39
CA TYR A 164 -20.97 -13.70 6.22
C TYR A 164 -21.31 -12.22 6.00
N LEU A 165 -20.52 -11.47 5.22
CA LEU A 165 -20.74 -10.03 5.01
C LEU A 165 -21.81 -9.71 3.96
N GLY A 166 -22.18 -10.67 3.12
CA GLY A 166 -23.22 -10.49 2.10
C GLY A 166 -24.53 -11.19 2.42
N ASN A 167 -25.64 -10.64 1.92
CA ASN A 167 -26.96 -11.27 1.94
C ASN A 167 -27.63 -11.05 0.59
N GLY A 168 -28.11 -12.12 -0.06
CA GLY A 168 -28.85 -12.03 -1.32
C GLY A 168 -28.78 -13.31 -2.16
N PRO A 169 -29.70 -13.51 -3.13
CA PRO A 169 -29.77 -14.74 -3.93
C PRO A 169 -28.50 -14.99 -4.77
N VAL A 170 -27.87 -13.93 -5.27
CA VAL A 170 -26.57 -14.03 -5.98
C VAL A 170 -25.45 -14.39 -5.02
N TRP A 171 -25.51 -13.89 -3.77
CA TRP A 171 -24.52 -14.18 -2.74
C TRP A 171 -24.47 -15.67 -2.41
N TYR A 172 -25.64 -16.28 -2.17
CA TYR A 172 -25.73 -17.73 -1.91
C TYR A 172 -25.20 -18.57 -3.07
N PHE A 173 -25.54 -18.22 -4.32
CA PHE A 173 -25.04 -18.93 -5.50
C PHE A 173 -23.51 -18.87 -5.63
N VAL A 174 -22.92 -17.72 -5.29
CA VAL A 174 -21.47 -17.55 -5.31
C VAL A 174 -20.84 -18.32 -4.16
N THR A 175 -21.30 -18.11 -2.92
CA THR A 175 -20.71 -18.74 -1.73
C THR A 175 -20.80 -20.27 -1.75
N ASP A 176 -21.91 -20.84 -2.21
CA ASP A 176 -22.08 -22.30 -2.28
C ASP A 176 -21.04 -22.91 -3.23
N LYS A 177 -20.76 -22.27 -4.38
CA LYS A 177 -19.67 -22.71 -5.28
C LYS A 177 -18.27 -22.63 -4.64
N TRP A 178 -18.01 -21.62 -3.81
CA TRP A 178 -16.72 -21.50 -3.13
C TRP A 178 -16.56 -22.51 -1.99
N ILE A 179 -17.65 -22.82 -1.29
CA ILE A 179 -17.68 -23.78 -0.18
C ILE A 179 -17.61 -25.22 -0.70
N ASP A 180 -18.35 -25.55 -1.75
CA ASP A 180 -18.40 -26.90 -2.33
C ASP A 180 -17.12 -27.27 -3.12
N GLY A 181 -16.32 -26.27 -3.49
CA GLY A 181 -15.04 -26.46 -4.21
C GLY A 181 -13.82 -26.66 -3.30
N CYS A 182 -13.99 -26.55 -1.99
CA CYS A 182 -12.96 -26.77 -0.97
C CYS A 182 -13.15 -28.14 -0.30
#